data_AF-A0AAD8KTJ3-F1
#
_entry.id   AF-A0AAD8KTJ3-F1
#
_cell.length_a   1.000
_cell.length_b   1.000
_cell.length_c   1.000
_cell.angle_alpha   90.00
_cell.angle_beta   90.00
_cell.angle_gamma   90.00
#
_symmetry.space_group_name_H-M   'P 1'
#
loop_
_entity.id
_entity.type
_entity.pdbx_description
1 polymer ?
#
loop_
_entity_poly.entity_id
_entity_poly.type
_entity_poly.pdbx_seq_one_letter_code
_entity_poly.pdbx_strand_id
1 'polypeptide(L)'
;MNTHQTHRRNNLRSDVTTLFLIVLLASYLSPSRSSSSFVVTSEEKVKLTLYYEALCPGCADFIVNYLYKIFDNGLISIVDLKLSPYGNAKISSNGTIVCQHGEWECVLNTIEACSIHAWPAVSDHFPFVYCVEKLNDEGKYAQWKTCFETLGLDPKPVIDCYNDGTGHKLELQYADEITALEPPHAYVPWVVVDGKPLYEDYTDFISFICKAYKGSKAPRACLGLSHLITTPMDNVMSKSNLKSLLSKIISSIVASWMNM
;
A
#
# COMPACT_ATOMS: atom_id res chain seq x y z
N MET A 1 43.72 -101.89 17.70
CA MET A 1 44.84 -101.28 16.95
C MET A 1 44.40 -99.87 16.54
N ASN A 2 44.94 -98.86 17.24
CA ASN A 2 45.17 -97.45 16.89
C ASN A 2 44.14 -96.68 16.03
N THR A 3 43.39 -95.73 16.63
CA THR A 3 43.62 -94.25 16.74
C THR A 3 43.05 -93.44 15.58
N HIS A 4 42.09 -92.52 15.84
CA HIS A 4 42.36 -91.06 15.84
C HIS A 4 41.09 -90.23 16.14
N GLN A 5 41.21 -89.36 17.16
CA GLN A 5 40.39 -88.16 17.36
C GLN A 5 40.65 -87.15 16.22
N THR A 6 39.69 -86.27 15.87
CA THR A 6 39.67 -84.86 16.31
C THR A 6 38.72 -83.95 15.50
N HIS A 7 38.13 -83.02 16.26
CA HIS A 7 37.85 -81.61 15.97
C HIS A 7 36.66 -81.16 15.09
N ARG A 8 35.55 -80.95 15.80
CA ARG A 8 34.70 -79.75 15.73
C ARG A 8 35.58 -78.48 15.84
N ARG A 9 35.54 -77.59 14.84
CA ARG A 9 35.98 -76.18 14.97
C ARG A 9 35.20 -75.26 14.03
N ASN A 10 34.55 -74.29 14.66
CA ASN A 10 34.46 -72.88 14.28
C ASN A 10 33.40 -72.44 13.25
N ASN A 11 32.17 -72.24 13.73
CA ASN A 11 31.17 -71.35 13.10
C ASN A 11 30.89 -70.07 13.89
N LEU A 12 31.70 -69.74 14.91
CA LEU A 12 31.44 -68.62 15.83
C LEU A 12 32.14 -67.30 15.44
N ARG A 13 32.90 -67.28 14.34
CA ARG A 13 33.74 -66.12 13.96
C ARG A 13 33.07 -65.16 12.97
N SER A 14 31.99 -65.59 12.30
CA SER A 14 31.27 -64.77 11.30
C SER A 14 30.17 -63.90 11.90
N ASP A 15 29.60 -64.28 13.05
CA ASP A 15 28.50 -63.54 13.68
C ASP A 15 28.98 -62.31 14.47
N VAL A 16 30.18 -62.38 15.05
CA VAL A 16 30.71 -61.28 15.87
C VAL A 16 31.11 -60.08 15.00
N THR A 17 31.71 -60.31 13.83
CA THR A 17 32.08 -59.24 12.89
C THR A 17 30.87 -58.52 12.30
N THR A 18 29.75 -59.24 12.10
CA THR A 18 28.52 -58.66 11.55
C THR A 18 27.79 -57.79 12.59
N LEU A 19 27.83 -58.17 13.87
CA LEU A 19 27.20 -57.40 14.95
C LEU A 19 27.96 -56.09 15.28
N PHE A 20 29.29 -56.08 15.17
CA PHE A 20 30.10 -54.87 15.40
C PHE A 20 29.91 -53.79 14.32
N LEU A 21 29.58 -54.17 13.08
CA LEU A 21 29.33 -53.21 11.99
C LEU A 21 27.99 -52.47 12.15
N ILE A 22 26.97 -53.12 12.74
CA ILE A 22 25.66 -52.50 12.97
C ILE A 22 25.73 -51.45 14.09
N VAL A 23 26.52 -51.69 15.14
CA VAL A 23 26.69 -50.75 16.26
C VAL A 23 27.50 -49.51 15.84
N LEU A 24 28.46 -49.66 14.92
CA LEU A 24 29.22 -48.53 14.37
C LEU A 24 28.40 -47.68 13.38
N LEU A 25 27.38 -48.22 12.71
CA LEU A 25 26.46 -47.39 11.90
C LEU A 25 25.44 -46.64 12.76
N ALA A 26 25.03 -47.19 13.91
CA ALA A 26 24.03 -46.58 14.79
C ALA A 26 24.56 -45.34 15.55
N SER A 27 25.87 -45.21 15.73
CA SER A 27 26.50 -44.06 16.41
C SER A 27 26.73 -42.85 15.51
N TYR A 28 26.49 -42.94 14.20
CA TYR A 28 26.50 -41.78 13.28
C TYR A 28 25.11 -41.18 13.02
N LEU A 29 24.05 -41.80 13.53
CA LEU A 29 22.69 -41.25 13.46
C LEU A 29 22.44 -40.33 14.66
N SER A 30 23.11 -39.18 14.67
CA SER A 30 22.70 -38.07 15.53
C SER A 30 21.27 -37.68 15.15
N PRO A 31 20.31 -37.60 16.09
CA PRO A 31 19.00 -37.06 15.79
C PRO A 31 19.19 -35.60 15.39
N SER A 32 18.94 -35.31 14.11
CA SER A 32 18.93 -33.96 13.59
C SER A 32 17.88 -33.19 14.38
N ARG A 33 18.30 -32.28 15.27
CA ARG A 33 17.39 -31.29 15.84
C ARG A 33 16.89 -30.47 14.67
N SER A 34 15.67 -30.74 14.23
CA SER A 34 14.93 -29.88 13.32
C SER A 34 14.73 -28.56 14.04
N SER A 35 15.66 -27.62 13.83
CA SER A 35 15.44 -26.22 14.16
C SER A 35 14.33 -25.78 13.24
N SER A 36 13.11 -25.73 13.77
CA SER A 36 12.00 -25.02 13.14
C SER A 36 12.45 -23.58 13.06
N SER A 37 13.05 -23.22 11.93
CA SER A 37 13.24 -21.84 11.55
C SER A 37 11.82 -21.31 11.43
N PHE A 38 11.39 -20.52 12.40
CA PHE A 38 10.25 -19.63 12.18
C PHE A 38 10.69 -18.71 11.04
N VAL A 39 10.32 -19.10 9.82
CA VAL A 39 10.30 -18.18 8.70
C VAL A 39 9.31 -17.13 9.14
N VAL A 40 9.82 -15.99 9.61
CA VAL A 40 9.01 -14.77 9.69
C VAL A 40 8.69 -14.47 8.24
N THR A 41 7.56 -15.01 7.78
CA THR A 41 6.96 -14.57 6.53
C THR A 41 6.71 -13.09 6.75
N SER A 42 7.42 -12.23 6.01
CA SER A 42 7.02 -10.84 5.86
C SER A 42 5.53 -10.86 5.56
N GLU A 43 4.70 -10.34 6.47
CA GLU A 43 3.26 -10.29 6.26
C GLU A 43 3.01 -9.58 4.92
N GLU A 44 2.25 -10.21 4.03
CA GLU A 44 2.01 -9.65 2.70
C GLU A 44 1.26 -8.31 2.85
N LYS A 45 1.87 -7.24 2.32
CA LYS A 45 1.28 -5.91 2.34
C LYS A 45 0.04 -5.86 1.44
N VAL A 46 -0.94 -5.06 1.82
CA VAL A 46 -2.11 -4.78 0.99
C VAL A 46 -1.71 -3.86 -0.15
N LYS A 47 -1.96 -4.29 -1.38
CA LYS A 47 -1.76 -3.45 -2.57
C LYS A 47 -2.80 -2.34 -2.61
N LEU A 48 -2.34 -1.10 -2.70
CA LEU A 48 -3.15 0.08 -2.93
C LEU A 48 -2.62 0.76 -4.19
N THR A 49 -3.48 0.92 -5.20
CA THR A 49 -3.12 1.66 -6.42
C THR A 49 -4.07 2.84 -6.60
N LEU A 50 -3.50 4.02 -6.82
CA LEU A 50 -4.23 5.22 -7.22
C LEU A 50 -3.90 5.54 -8.68
N TYR A 51 -4.93 5.56 -9.53
CA TYR A 51 -4.86 6.13 -10.87
C TYR A 51 -5.48 7.52 -10.86
N TYR A 52 -4.74 8.51 -11.34
CA TYR A 52 -5.07 9.94 -11.16
C TYR A 52 -4.51 10.81 -12.28
N GLU A 53 -4.90 12.08 -12.30
CA GLU A 53 -4.39 13.12 -13.19
C GLU A 53 -3.98 14.34 -12.37
N ALA A 54 -2.83 14.93 -12.68
CA ALA A 54 -2.21 15.98 -11.88
C ALA A 54 -3.00 17.30 -11.82
N LEU A 55 -3.93 17.56 -12.75
CA LEU A 55 -4.81 18.73 -12.74
C LEU A 55 -6.28 18.39 -12.47
N CYS A 56 -6.59 17.16 -12.05
CA CYS A 56 -7.94 16.78 -11.65
C CYS A 56 -8.22 17.22 -10.20
N PRO A 57 -9.21 18.09 -9.93
CA PRO A 57 -9.49 18.56 -8.57
C PRO A 57 -9.82 17.45 -7.57
N GLY A 58 -10.54 16.41 -8.00
CA GLY A 58 -10.86 15.26 -7.15
C GLY A 58 -9.63 14.39 -6.83
N CYS A 59 -8.65 14.34 -7.74
CA CYS A 59 -7.38 13.64 -7.51
C CYS A 59 -6.53 14.39 -6.50
N ALA A 60 -6.39 15.70 -6.67
CA ALA A 60 -5.67 16.57 -5.75
C ALA A 60 -6.25 16.48 -4.34
N ASP A 61 -7.58 16.62 -4.19
CA ASP A 61 -8.27 16.48 -2.90
C ASP A 61 -8.02 15.11 -2.27
N PHE A 62 -8.12 14.04 -3.05
CA PHE A 62 -7.84 12.69 -2.54
C PHE A 62 -6.40 12.55 -2.03
N ILE A 63 -5.41 13.00 -2.80
CA ILE A 63 -3.99 12.90 -2.42
C ILE A 63 -3.70 13.73 -1.17
N VAL A 64 -4.17 14.98 -1.17
CA VAL A 64 -3.84 15.99 -0.15
C VAL A 64 -4.63 15.80 1.14
N ASN A 65 -5.89 15.36 1.07
CA ASN A 65 -6.78 15.30 2.23
C ASN A 65 -7.10 13.88 2.71
N TYR A 66 -6.84 12.84 1.91
CA TYR A 66 -7.17 11.45 2.27
C TYR A 66 -5.96 10.53 2.26
N LEU A 67 -5.28 10.40 1.11
CA LEU A 67 -4.20 9.43 0.92
C LEU A 67 -3.01 9.71 1.85
N TYR A 68 -2.60 10.97 2.02
CA TYR A 68 -1.46 11.32 2.89
C TYR A 68 -1.57 10.76 4.32
N LYS A 69 -2.80 10.54 4.83
CA LYS A 69 -3.04 10.05 6.19
C LYS A 69 -2.42 8.68 6.44
N ILE A 70 -2.13 7.89 5.40
CA ILE A 70 -1.48 6.58 5.55
C ILE A 70 -0.08 6.67 6.18
N PHE A 71 0.61 7.80 6.00
CA PHE A 71 1.93 8.04 6.55
C PHE A 71 1.87 8.39 8.04
N ASP A 72 0.81 9.07 8.47
CA ASP A 72 0.64 9.50 9.86
C ASP A 72 0.00 8.44 10.78
N ASN A 73 -0.87 7.59 10.21
CA ASN A 73 -1.68 6.65 10.99
C ASN A 73 -1.08 5.23 11.08
N GLY A 74 0.12 5.03 10.53
CA GLY A 74 0.85 3.76 10.53
C GLY A 74 0.41 2.76 9.46
N LEU A 75 -0.58 3.07 8.60
CA LEU A 75 -1.01 2.19 7.52
C LEU A 75 0.08 1.91 6.50
N ILE A 76 1.00 2.86 6.26
CA ILE A 76 2.09 2.68 5.30
C ILE A 76 2.97 1.45 5.61
N SER A 77 3.00 1.00 6.86
CA SER A 77 3.71 -0.23 7.26
C SER A 77 3.11 -1.52 6.66
N ILE A 78 1.81 -1.51 6.35
CA ILE A 78 1.06 -2.65 5.83
C ILE A 78 0.56 -2.45 4.40
N VAL A 79 0.86 -1.30 3.78
CA VAL A 79 0.41 -0.94 2.43
C VAL A 79 1.59 -0.96 1.46
N ASP A 80 1.36 -1.53 0.29
CA ASP A 80 2.17 -1.38 -0.90
C ASP A 80 1.47 -0.36 -1.81
N LEU A 81 1.85 0.92 -1.67
CA LEU A 81 1.23 2.04 -2.40
C LEU A 81 1.90 2.20 -3.76
N LYS A 82 1.07 2.22 -4.81
CA LYS A 82 1.45 2.60 -6.17
C LYS A 82 0.66 3.81 -6.64
N LEU A 83 1.37 4.77 -7.23
CA LEU A 83 0.80 5.94 -7.90
C LEU A 83 0.92 5.76 -9.42
N SER A 84 -0.14 6.12 -10.15
CA SER A 84 -0.22 6.07 -11.61
C SER A 84 -0.76 7.40 -12.16
N PRO A 85 0.10 8.40 -12.39
CA PRO A 85 -0.29 9.68 -12.98
C PRO A 85 -0.51 9.53 -14.49
N TYR A 86 -1.76 9.39 -14.92
CA TYR A 86 -2.15 9.32 -16.33
C TYR A 86 -3.65 9.56 -16.48
N GLY A 87 -4.43 8.80 -15.70
CA GLY A 87 -5.89 8.88 -15.62
C GLY A 87 -6.58 8.79 -16.97
N ASN A 88 -7.41 9.77 -17.30
CA ASN A 88 -8.19 9.78 -18.53
C ASN A 88 -7.43 10.39 -19.73
N ALA A 89 -6.11 10.56 -19.65
CA ALA A 89 -5.31 10.92 -20.80
C ALA A 89 -5.49 9.88 -21.93
N LYS A 90 -5.28 10.31 -23.17
CA LYS A 90 -5.45 9.47 -24.35
C LYS A 90 -4.27 9.58 -25.28
N ILE A 91 -3.88 8.47 -25.89
CA ILE A 91 -2.91 8.48 -26.99
C ILE A 91 -3.66 8.77 -28.29
N SER A 92 -3.33 9.88 -28.93
CA SER A 92 -3.86 10.24 -30.24
C SER A 92 -3.18 9.45 -31.37
N SER A 93 -3.72 9.52 -32.58
CA SER A 93 -3.26 8.69 -33.71
C SER A 93 -1.80 8.92 -34.14
N ASN A 94 -1.21 10.07 -33.79
CA ASN A 94 0.20 10.38 -34.07
C ASN A 94 1.14 10.02 -32.90
N GLY A 95 0.62 9.36 -31.85
CA GLY A 95 1.37 8.99 -30.64
C GLY A 95 1.44 10.08 -29.57
N THR A 96 0.87 11.27 -29.81
CA THR A 96 0.83 12.34 -28.79
C THR A 96 -0.18 12.02 -27.70
N ILE A 97 0.23 12.20 -26.45
CA ILE A 97 -0.65 12.07 -25.28
C ILE A 97 -1.45 13.36 -25.12
N VAL A 98 -2.77 13.23 -24.97
CA VAL A 98 -3.73 14.32 -24.82
C VAL A 98 -4.45 14.15 -23.49
N CYS A 99 -4.32 15.16 -22.63
CA CYS A 99 -4.90 15.16 -21.29
C CYS A 99 -6.16 16.04 -21.23
N GLN A 100 -7.08 15.77 -20.30
CA GLN A 100 -8.39 16.42 -20.25
C GLN A 100 -8.30 17.90 -19.86
N HIS A 101 -7.35 18.24 -19.00
CA HIS A 101 -7.14 19.59 -18.49
C HIS A 101 -6.04 20.35 -19.23
N GLY A 102 -5.67 19.89 -20.43
CA GLY A 102 -4.74 20.56 -21.35
C GLY A 102 -3.28 20.16 -21.16
N GLU A 103 -2.38 20.92 -21.80
CA GLU A 103 -0.96 20.56 -21.90
C GLU A 103 -0.26 20.53 -20.54
N TRP A 104 -0.61 21.45 -19.63
CA TRP A 104 0.00 21.47 -18.29
C TRP A 104 -0.28 20.20 -17.49
N GLU A 105 -1.44 19.57 -17.67
CA GLU A 105 -1.71 18.26 -17.07
C GLU A 105 -0.76 17.20 -17.60
N CYS A 106 -0.58 17.11 -18.92
CA CYS A 106 0.35 16.13 -19.49
C CYS A 106 1.79 16.38 -19.02
N VAL A 107 2.20 17.65 -18.91
CA VAL A 107 3.52 18.00 -18.35
C VAL A 107 3.63 17.50 -16.92
N LEU A 108 2.64 17.77 -16.07
CA LEU A 108 2.69 17.41 -14.65
C LEU A 108 2.55 15.91 -14.42
N ASN A 109 1.71 15.20 -15.17
CA ASN A 109 1.65 13.73 -15.15
C ASN A 109 3.05 13.15 -15.44
N THR A 110 3.71 13.64 -16.50
CA THR A 110 5.06 13.20 -16.87
C THR A 110 6.09 13.54 -15.79
N ILE A 111 6.00 14.71 -15.17
CA ILE A 111 6.89 15.13 -14.08
C ILE A 111 6.72 14.23 -12.84
N GLU A 112 5.48 13.90 -12.48
CA GLU A 112 5.18 13.00 -11.36
C GLU A 112 5.62 11.57 -11.66
N ALA A 113 5.37 11.07 -12.88
CA ALA A 113 5.91 9.80 -13.39
C ALA A 113 7.44 9.74 -13.27
N CYS A 114 8.12 10.81 -13.71
CA CYS A 114 9.57 10.93 -13.58
C CYS A 114 10.04 11.00 -12.12
N SER A 115 9.28 11.61 -11.22
CA SER A 115 9.60 11.63 -9.78
C SER A 115 9.51 10.23 -9.16
N ILE A 116 8.49 9.45 -9.53
CA ILE A 116 8.30 8.06 -9.10
C ILE A 116 9.45 7.19 -9.63
N HIS A 117 9.86 7.41 -10.89
CA HIS A 117 10.99 6.72 -11.49
C HIS A 117 12.33 7.07 -10.83
N ALA A 118 12.58 8.36 -10.58
CA ALA A 118 13.82 8.84 -9.98
C ALA A 118 13.97 8.41 -8.51
N TRP A 119 12.86 8.31 -7.78
CA TRP A 119 12.84 7.96 -6.36
C TRP A 119 11.87 6.80 -6.09
N PRO A 120 12.29 5.55 -6.36
CA PRO A 120 11.37 4.40 -6.36
C PRO A 120 10.71 4.09 -5.01
N ALA A 121 11.32 4.50 -3.89
CA ALA A 121 10.71 4.35 -2.59
C ALA A 121 9.57 5.37 -2.41
N VAL A 122 8.39 4.89 -1.98
CA VAL A 122 7.21 5.73 -1.76
C VAL A 122 7.47 6.87 -0.77
N SER A 123 8.29 6.63 0.26
CA SER A 123 8.70 7.68 1.20
C SER A 123 9.44 8.85 0.56
N ASP A 124 10.02 8.63 -0.62
CA ASP A 124 10.94 9.57 -1.26
C ASP A 124 10.24 10.36 -2.37
N HIS A 125 9.40 9.71 -3.21
CA HIS A 125 8.64 10.42 -4.25
C HIS A 125 7.32 11.02 -3.76
N PHE A 126 6.63 10.40 -2.80
CA PHE A 126 5.29 10.87 -2.38
C PHE A 126 5.30 12.32 -1.88
N PRO A 127 6.29 12.79 -1.10
CA PRO A 127 6.33 14.20 -0.68
C PRO A 127 6.34 15.18 -1.86
N PHE A 128 7.02 14.83 -2.96
CA PHE A 128 7.05 15.65 -4.17
C PHE A 128 5.69 15.67 -4.86
N VAL A 129 5.08 14.51 -5.10
CA VAL A 129 3.72 14.40 -5.69
C VAL A 129 2.71 15.16 -4.84
N TYR A 130 2.70 14.95 -3.52
CA TYR A 130 1.82 15.68 -2.59
C TYR A 130 1.99 17.20 -2.71
N CYS A 131 3.23 17.69 -2.85
CA CYS A 131 3.48 19.12 -3.01
C CYS A 131 2.93 19.67 -4.33
N VAL A 132 3.12 18.94 -5.44
CA VAL A 132 2.58 19.33 -6.76
C VAL A 132 1.05 19.36 -6.73
N GLU A 133 0.42 18.32 -6.18
CA GLU A 133 -1.04 18.22 -6.06
C GLU A 133 -1.62 19.27 -5.11
N LYS A 134 -0.90 19.62 -4.04
CA LYS A 134 -1.29 20.74 -3.18
C LYS A 134 -1.24 22.08 -3.93
N LEU A 135 -0.23 22.29 -4.77
CA LEU A 135 -0.19 23.49 -5.61
C LEU A 135 -1.34 23.48 -6.63
N ASN A 136 -1.72 22.33 -7.17
CA ASN A 136 -2.89 22.19 -8.02
C ASN A 136 -4.19 22.57 -7.28
N ASP A 137 -4.43 22.00 -6.10
CA ASP A 137 -5.59 22.32 -5.23
C ASP A 137 -5.67 23.82 -4.90
N GLU A 138 -4.53 24.49 -4.73
CA GLU A 138 -4.43 25.94 -4.51
C GLU A 138 -4.54 26.80 -5.80
N GLY A 139 -4.68 26.19 -6.98
CA GLY A 139 -4.71 26.90 -8.27
C GLY A 139 -3.36 27.49 -8.70
N LYS A 140 -2.26 26.94 -8.18
CA LYS A 140 -0.86 27.39 -8.36
C LYS A 140 0.02 26.34 -9.04
N TYR A 141 -0.54 25.37 -9.75
CA TYR A 141 0.18 24.25 -10.39
C TYR A 141 1.41 24.68 -11.22
N ALA A 142 1.39 25.87 -11.84
CA ALA A 142 2.53 26.39 -12.60
C ALA A 142 3.80 26.63 -11.74
N GLN A 143 3.64 26.69 -10.41
CA GLN A 143 4.72 26.85 -9.44
C GLN A 143 5.34 25.51 -9.02
N TRP A 144 4.96 24.36 -9.61
CA TRP A 144 5.40 23.02 -9.20
C TRP A 144 6.91 22.87 -8.92
N LYS A 145 7.77 23.62 -9.61
CA LYS A 145 9.23 23.58 -9.39
C LYS A 145 9.65 24.02 -7.98
N THR A 146 8.85 24.84 -7.30
CA THR A 146 9.12 25.24 -5.91
C THR A 146 9.06 24.04 -4.96
N CYS A 147 8.45 22.91 -5.35
CA CYS A 147 8.48 21.68 -4.58
C CYS A 147 9.88 21.11 -4.41
N PHE A 148 10.78 21.28 -5.38
CA PHE A 148 12.18 20.87 -5.20
C PHE A 148 12.85 21.65 -4.07
N GLU A 149 12.71 22.98 -4.09
CA GLU A 149 13.31 23.86 -3.08
C GLU A 149 12.70 23.63 -1.70
N THR A 150 11.36 23.53 -1.63
CA THR A 150 10.61 23.33 -0.39
C THR A 150 10.99 22.02 0.31
N LEU A 151 11.28 20.97 -0.47
CA LEU A 151 11.60 19.65 0.04
C LEU A 151 13.11 19.37 0.10
N GLY A 152 13.95 20.28 -0.40
CA GLY A 152 15.40 20.08 -0.49
C GLY A 152 15.81 18.95 -1.43
N LEU A 153 15.04 18.73 -2.50
CA LEU A 153 15.27 17.67 -3.49
C LEU A 153 16.13 18.17 -4.65
N ASP A 154 17.05 17.32 -5.14
CA ASP A 154 17.77 17.58 -6.39
C ASP A 154 16.81 17.46 -7.58
N PRO A 155 16.57 18.53 -8.37
CA PRO A 155 15.70 18.45 -9.54
C PRO A 155 16.27 17.61 -10.67
N LYS A 156 17.59 17.41 -10.73
CA LYS A 156 18.27 16.85 -11.90
C LYS A 156 17.71 15.50 -12.37
N PRO A 157 17.49 14.49 -11.52
CA PRO A 157 16.98 13.19 -11.98
C PRO A 157 15.60 13.27 -12.63
N VAL A 158 14.71 14.11 -12.10
CA VAL A 158 13.35 14.29 -12.62
C VAL A 158 13.37 15.07 -13.94
N ILE A 159 14.16 16.15 -13.99
CA ILE A 159 14.27 16.99 -15.19
C ILE A 159 14.99 16.25 -16.33
N ASP A 160 16.01 15.45 -16.04
CA ASP A 160 16.68 14.63 -17.05
C ASP A 160 15.71 13.59 -17.62
N CYS A 161 14.96 12.88 -16.77
CA CYS A 161 13.92 11.93 -17.18
C CYS A 161 12.86 12.57 -18.10
N TYR A 162 12.43 13.80 -17.78
CA TYR A 162 11.47 14.53 -18.60
C TYR A 162 12.05 14.88 -19.99
N ASN A 163 13.31 15.31 -20.03
CA ASN A 163 13.95 15.82 -21.25
C ASN A 163 14.51 14.71 -22.17
N ASP A 164 14.91 13.56 -21.63
CA ASP A 164 15.56 12.49 -22.40
C ASP A 164 14.57 11.51 -23.06
N GLY A 165 13.27 11.73 -22.87
CA GLY A 165 12.19 10.91 -23.41
C GLY A 165 11.83 9.70 -22.53
N THR A 166 12.48 9.51 -21.38
CA THR A 166 12.10 8.49 -20.39
C THR A 166 10.72 8.77 -19.84
N GLY A 167 10.39 10.02 -19.53
CA GLY A 167 9.06 10.44 -19.08
C GLY A 167 7.95 10.02 -20.03
N HIS A 168 8.12 10.24 -21.35
CA HIS A 168 7.14 9.80 -22.34
C HIS A 168 6.96 8.28 -22.36
N LYS A 169 8.04 7.50 -22.19
CA LYS A 169 7.95 6.03 -22.11
C LYS A 169 7.20 5.58 -20.85
N LEU A 170 7.39 6.26 -19.72
CA LEU A 170 6.68 5.99 -18.49
C LEU A 170 5.17 6.27 -18.66
N GLU A 171 4.81 7.40 -19.26
CA GLU A 171 3.40 7.71 -19.56
C GLU A 171 2.73 6.65 -20.45
N LEU A 172 3.44 6.12 -21.45
CA LEU A 172 2.93 5.01 -22.26
C LEU A 172 2.75 3.72 -21.45
N GLN A 173 3.63 3.44 -20.49
CA GLN A 173 3.46 2.30 -19.58
C GLN A 173 2.24 2.47 -18.66
N TYR A 174 2.01 3.67 -18.14
CA TYR A 174 0.81 3.98 -17.36
C TYR A 174 -0.46 3.92 -18.23
N ALA A 175 -0.39 4.31 -19.49
CA ALA A 175 -1.48 4.15 -20.45
C ALA A 175 -1.84 2.67 -20.66
N ASP A 176 -0.85 1.81 -20.86
CA ASP A 176 -1.04 0.36 -21.01
C ASP A 176 -1.65 -0.25 -19.74
N GLU A 177 -1.15 0.17 -18.57
CA GLU A 177 -1.65 -0.29 -17.28
C GLU A 177 -3.12 0.06 -17.05
N ILE A 178 -3.48 1.34 -17.23
CA ILE A 178 -4.85 1.80 -16.96
C ILE A 178 -5.85 1.26 -17.99
N THR A 179 -5.40 1.02 -19.23
CA THR A 179 -6.21 0.40 -20.29
C THR A 179 -6.47 -1.08 -20.02
N ALA A 180 -5.57 -1.75 -19.30
CA ALA A 180 -5.72 -3.16 -18.91
C ALA A 180 -6.59 -3.37 -17.67
N LEU A 181 -7.15 -2.31 -17.07
CA LEU A 181 -8.04 -2.41 -15.92
C LEU A 181 -9.32 -3.18 -16.26
N GLU A 182 -9.67 -4.12 -15.39
CA GLU A 182 -10.92 -4.88 -15.45
C GLU A 182 -11.66 -4.80 -14.10
N PRO A 183 -12.82 -4.12 -14.04
CA PRO A 183 -13.43 -3.34 -15.13
C PRO A 183 -12.63 -2.08 -15.48
N PRO A 184 -12.82 -1.51 -16.69
CA PRO A 184 -12.26 -0.21 -17.03
C PRO A 184 -12.64 0.86 -16.02
N HIS A 185 -11.72 1.77 -15.72
CA HIS A 185 -12.01 2.92 -14.86
C HIS A 185 -13.10 3.80 -15.49
N ALA A 186 -14.03 4.29 -14.66
CA ALA A 186 -15.14 5.13 -15.11
C ALA A 186 -14.87 6.63 -14.91
N TYR A 187 -13.93 6.97 -14.03
CA TYR A 187 -13.52 8.31 -13.65
C TYR A 187 -12.18 8.25 -12.90
N VAL A 188 -11.63 9.42 -12.56
CA VAL A 188 -10.52 9.55 -11.60
C VAL A 188 -10.91 10.49 -10.46
N PRO A 189 -10.37 10.32 -9.24
CA PRO A 189 -9.40 9.30 -8.84
C PRO A 189 -10.00 7.89 -8.86
N TRP A 190 -9.26 6.93 -9.42
CA TRP A 190 -9.66 5.52 -9.42
C TRP A 190 -8.80 4.77 -8.41
N VAL A 191 -9.41 4.37 -7.29
CA VAL A 191 -8.71 3.73 -6.17
C VAL A 191 -8.99 2.23 -6.18
N VAL A 192 -7.91 1.44 -6.15
CA VAL A 192 -7.96 -0.02 -6.17
C VAL A 192 -7.25 -0.57 -4.94
N VAL A 193 -7.95 -1.39 -4.15
CA VAL A 193 -7.39 -2.10 -2.99
C VAL A 193 -7.45 -3.60 -3.24
N ASP A 194 -6.29 -4.25 -3.22
CA ASP A 194 -6.14 -5.70 -3.48
C ASP A 194 -6.92 -6.17 -4.74
N GLY A 195 -6.75 -5.42 -5.83
CA GLY A 195 -7.40 -5.68 -7.12
C GLY A 195 -8.89 -5.32 -7.19
N LYS A 196 -9.47 -4.72 -6.13
CA LYS A 196 -10.88 -4.33 -6.11
C LYS A 196 -11.02 -2.81 -6.23
N PRO A 197 -11.66 -2.29 -7.29
CA PRO A 197 -11.99 -0.87 -7.36
C PRO A 197 -13.00 -0.50 -6.28
N LEU A 198 -12.80 0.66 -5.66
CA LEU A 198 -13.64 1.14 -4.54
C LEU A 198 -14.87 1.94 -4.99
N TYR A 199 -14.91 2.36 -6.26
CA TYR A 199 -15.96 3.21 -6.79
C TYR A 199 -16.20 4.45 -5.89
N GLU A 200 -17.44 4.75 -5.53
CA GLU A 200 -17.82 5.93 -4.74
C GLU A 200 -17.29 5.88 -3.30
N ASP A 201 -16.90 4.69 -2.81
CA ASP A 201 -16.34 4.49 -1.48
C ASP A 201 -14.83 4.77 -1.41
N TYR A 202 -14.24 5.36 -2.46
CA TYR A 202 -12.79 5.57 -2.54
C TYR A 202 -12.20 6.38 -1.38
N THR A 203 -12.98 7.26 -0.75
CA THR A 203 -12.56 8.02 0.44
C THR A 203 -12.47 7.16 1.71
N ASP A 204 -13.14 6.00 1.75
CA ASP A 204 -13.11 5.01 2.84
C ASP A 204 -12.04 3.92 2.62
N PHE A 205 -11.06 4.15 1.73
CA PHE A 205 -10.02 3.18 1.37
C PHE A 205 -9.27 2.56 2.58
N ILE A 206 -9.17 3.28 3.71
CA ILE A 206 -8.59 2.77 4.96
C ILE A 206 -9.36 1.53 5.45
N SER A 207 -10.69 1.56 5.43
CA SER A 207 -11.52 0.43 5.85
C SER A 207 -11.32 -0.79 4.96
N PHE A 208 -11.18 -0.58 3.65
CA PHE A 208 -10.89 -1.64 2.70
C PHE A 208 -9.50 -2.24 2.91
N ILE A 209 -8.48 -1.40 3.17
CA ILE A 209 -7.12 -1.87 3.50
C ILE A 209 -7.16 -2.74 4.76
N CYS A 210 -7.80 -2.25 5.82
CA CYS A 210 -7.88 -2.96 7.08
C CYS A 210 -8.63 -4.29 6.97
N LYS A 211 -9.65 -4.36 6.11
CA LYS A 211 -10.37 -5.60 5.81
C LYS A 211 -9.55 -6.57 4.96
N ALA A 212 -8.72 -6.06 4.05
CA ALA A 212 -7.88 -6.87 3.17
C ALA A 212 -6.62 -7.39 3.86
N TYR A 213 -6.12 -6.70 4.90
CA TYR A 213 -4.90 -7.08 5.60
C TYR A 213 -5.05 -8.41 6.34
N LYS A 214 -4.16 -9.36 6.04
CA LYS A 214 -4.14 -10.71 6.62
C LYS A 214 -3.07 -10.90 7.70
N GLY A 215 -2.30 -9.85 7.97
CA GLY A 215 -1.24 -9.89 8.98
C GLY A 215 -1.78 -9.88 10.42
N SER A 216 -0.96 -10.39 11.33
CA SER A 216 -1.31 -10.58 12.74
C SER A 216 -1.32 -9.27 13.54
N LYS A 217 -0.59 -8.25 13.09
CA LYS A 217 -0.46 -6.95 13.78
C LYS A 217 -1.00 -5.82 12.93
N ALA A 218 -2.31 -5.59 13.00
CA ALA A 218 -2.94 -4.46 12.32
C ALA A 218 -2.57 -3.12 12.99
N PRO A 219 -2.28 -2.04 12.22
CA PRO A 219 -2.06 -0.70 12.75
C PRO A 219 -3.28 -0.17 13.51
N ARG A 220 -3.05 0.82 14.38
CA ARG A 220 -4.13 1.48 15.15
C ARG A 220 -5.25 2.03 14.25
N ALA A 221 -4.93 2.49 13.04
CA ALA A 221 -5.91 2.93 12.06
C ALA A 221 -7.01 1.87 11.79
N CYS A 222 -6.68 0.58 11.87
CA CYS A 222 -7.62 -0.52 11.69
C CYS A 222 -8.44 -0.85 12.96
N LEU A 223 -7.97 -0.47 14.14
CA LEU A 223 -8.64 -0.74 15.42
C LEU A 223 -9.80 0.21 15.69
N GLY A 224 -9.80 1.41 15.10
CA GLY A 224 -10.90 2.37 15.18
C GLY A 224 -12.18 1.91 14.46
N LEU A 225 -12.05 0.97 13.52
CA LEU A 225 -13.15 0.48 12.68
C LEU A 225 -13.99 -0.62 13.36
N SER A 226 -13.39 -1.39 14.27
CA SER A 226 -14.11 -2.37 15.11
C SER A 226 -15.12 -1.72 16.07
N HIS A 227 -14.96 -0.44 16.40
CA HIS A 227 -15.87 0.27 17.30
C HIS A 227 -17.15 0.77 16.61
N LEU A 228 -17.16 0.88 15.27
CA LEU A 228 -18.33 1.26 14.48
C LEU A 228 -19.22 0.06 14.11
N ILE A 229 -18.66 -1.16 14.10
CA ILE A 229 -19.37 -2.39 13.75
C ILE A 229 -20.07 -3.02 14.98
N THR A 230 -19.69 -2.63 16.21
CA THR A 230 -20.23 -3.22 17.45
C THR A 230 -21.24 -2.33 18.17
N THR A 231 -21.53 -1.12 17.68
CA THR A 231 -22.67 -0.35 18.19
C THR A 231 -23.93 -0.76 17.42
N PRO A 232 -24.99 -1.26 18.09
CA PRO A 232 -26.31 -1.29 17.48
C PRO A 232 -26.62 0.11 16.93
N MET A 233 -27.32 0.19 15.79
CA MET A 233 -27.95 1.43 15.30
C MET A 233 -29.05 1.90 16.27
N ASP A 234 -28.70 2.22 17.51
CA ASP A 234 -29.57 2.82 18.52
C ASP A 234 -28.94 4.13 18.98
N ASN A 235 -28.89 5.11 18.08
CA ASN A 235 -28.83 6.52 18.46
C ASN A 235 -29.41 7.40 17.36
N VAL A 236 -30.65 7.10 16.96
CA VAL A 236 -31.54 8.17 16.51
C VAL A 236 -31.84 9.01 17.75
N MET A 237 -31.30 10.22 17.79
CA MET A 237 -31.60 11.19 18.84
C MET A 237 -33.12 11.41 18.88
N SER A 238 -33.78 10.86 19.91
CA SER A 238 -35.22 11.02 20.13
C SER A 238 -35.61 12.50 20.08
N LYS A 239 -36.79 12.80 19.50
CA LYS A 239 -37.41 14.14 19.49
C LYS A 239 -37.47 14.79 20.88
N SER A 240 -37.48 14.00 21.97
CA SER A 240 -37.41 14.51 23.34
C SER A 240 -36.07 15.18 23.66
N ASN A 241 -34.95 14.62 23.16
CA ASN A 241 -33.61 15.10 23.41
C ASN A 241 -33.31 16.38 22.62
N LEU A 242 -33.84 16.49 21.39
CA LEU A 242 -33.75 17.72 20.60
C LEU A 242 -34.52 18.88 21.25
N LYS A 243 -35.72 18.61 21.79
CA LYS A 243 -36.47 19.62 22.55
C LYS A 243 -35.75 20.06 23.82
N SER A 244 -35.11 19.13 24.54
CA SER A 244 -34.31 19.46 25.74
C SER A 244 -33.08 20.30 25.40
N LEU A 245 -32.38 19.97 24.31
CA LEU A 245 -31.20 20.72 23.87
C LEU A 245 -31.56 22.14 23.40
N LEU A 246 -32.63 22.27 22.62
CA LEU A 246 -33.14 23.58 22.18
C LEU A 246 -33.61 24.42 23.37
N SER A 247 -34.27 23.82 24.37
CA SER A 247 -34.66 24.52 25.61
C SER A 247 -33.46 25.03 26.40
N LYS A 248 -32.36 24.25 26.47
CA LYS A 248 -31.12 24.67 27.15
C LYS A 248 -30.43 25.82 26.41
N ILE A 249 -30.39 25.77 25.09
CA ILE A 249 -29.80 26.85 24.25
C ILE A 249 -30.63 28.14 24.37
N ILE A 250 -31.96 28.04 24.33
CA ILE A 250 -32.84 29.21 24.51
C ILE A 250 -32.65 29.81 25.90
N SER A 251 -32.57 28.97 26.95
CA SER A 251 -32.35 29.45 28.32
C SER A 251 -30.99 30.13 28.50
N SER A 252 -29.93 29.65 27.84
CA SER A 252 -28.61 30.29 27.93
C SER A 252 -28.56 31.62 27.19
N ILE A 253 -29.26 31.74 26.06
CA ILE A 253 -29.38 33.00 25.32
C ILE A 253 -30.17 34.01 26.16
N VAL A 254 -31.31 33.62 26.72
CA VAL A 254 -32.12 34.52 27.57
C VAL A 254 -31.34 34.97 28.81
N ALA A 255 -30.59 34.07 29.46
CA ALA A 255 -29.75 34.43 30.60
C ALA A 255 -28.60 35.39 30.24
N SER A 256 -28.09 35.33 29.00
CA SER A 256 -27.07 36.25 28.51
C SER A 256 -27.63 37.64 28.18
N TRP A 257 -28.92 37.75 27.86
CA TRP A 257 -29.59 39.03 27.60
C TRP A 257 -30.07 39.74 28.87
N MET A 258 -30.29 39.01 29.96
CA MET A 258 -30.70 39.59 31.26
C MET A 258 -29.53 40.13 32.10
N ASN A 259 -28.29 39.94 31.65
CA ASN A 259 -27.05 40.39 32.30
C ASN A 259 -26.31 41.48 31.51
N MET A 260 -26.99 42.20 30.60
CA MET A 260 -26.53 43.43 29.95
C MET A 260 -27.43 44.60 30.33
#